data_AF-A0A7W9J2J8-F1
#
_entry.id   AF-A0A7W9J2J8-F1
#
_cell.length_a   1.000
_cell.length_b   1.000
_cell.length_c   1.000
_cell.angle_alpha   90.00
_cell.angle_beta   90.00
_cell.angle_gamma   90.00
#
_symmetry.space_group_name_H-M   'P 1'
#
loop_
_entity.id
_entity.type
_entity.pdbx_description
1 polymer ?
#
loop_
_entity_poly.entity_id
_entity_poly.type
_entity_poly.pdbx_seq_one_letter_code
_entity_poly.pdbx_strand_id
1 'polypeptide(L)'
;MTPPVGDALDRRRFLGAVGGVAGLAALAQLPVGPAEATPRPGGGDYPFRLGVASGDPTTSGVVLWTRLVPDRFVPGGGMPNRKVPVQWQIALDAGFRRVVRQGQTWALPELAHSVHVEVEGLAPDREWFYRFKYRSDVSPVGRTRTAPVRTGRHASMNFAFASCQEWSSGYYSALRHLAEEDLDLVLHLGDYVYEGGIPADGGYRKTPVPAVLQEAPRDVDRWRMQYALYKSDPDLQRAHARFPWMVTWDDHEVQNDYANTQSQYEGDITALRTAAYQAWYEHQPVRRPARPAGEGPRIYRRLQWGDLAQFDVVDGRQYRSVPPCGWGEADACTGGYDPSITMLGKNQEKWLYDGLKRSRAQWDVLASNVMVGRLDHDGAAGDLLWHDAWDGFPAARQRLIEAWRRADTRNPVVVTGDWHSSFVNDIHENFDKPGTPVVATEFVGTSLTSNGDGEVYGPYYGPMIKYNPHIKFFDGDRRGYVRCSVSRDEFRTDLRMVTTVSRSDAPKYTYASFVVEDGRPGAVKV
;
A
#
# COMPACT_ATOMS: atom_id res chain seq x y z
N MET A 1 36.56 -18.39 -36.72
CA MET A 1 36.29 -18.49 -35.27
C MET A 1 35.21 -17.46 -34.97
N THR A 2 33.99 -17.94 -34.79
CA THR A 2 32.76 -17.18 -34.66
C THR A 2 32.22 -17.49 -33.27
N PRO A 3 31.87 -16.51 -32.43
CA PRO A 3 31.31 -16.81 -31.11
C PRO A 3 29.86 -17.30 -31.25
N PRO A 4 29.38 -18.17 -30.34
CA PRO A 4 28.04 -18.72 -30.41
C PRO A 4 27.00 -17.68 -29.96
N VAL A 5 25.91 -17.66 -30.71
CA VAL A 5 24.68 -16.91 -30.47
C VAL A 5 24.00 -17.46 -29.22
N GLY A 6 23.66 -16.57 -28.29
CA GLY A 6 22.93 -16.90 -27.06
C GLY A 6 21.55 -17.47 -27.35
N ASP A 7 21.18 -18.51 -26.60
CA ASP A 7 19.87 -19.11 -26.62
C ASP A 7 18.81 -18.08 -26.22
N ALA A 8 18.03 -17.68 -27.22
CA ALA A 8 16.75 -17.01 -27.03
C ALA A 8 15.79 -18.02 -26.37
N LEU A 9 15.79 -18.06 -25.04
CA LEU A 9 14.77 -18.73 -24.23
C LEU A 9 13.40 -18.07 -24.47
N ASP A 10 12.75 -18.58 -25.52
CA ASP A 10 11.33 -18.79 -25.73
C ASP A 10 10.34 -17.75 -25.15
N ARG A 11 10.31 -16.56 -25.76
CA ARG A 11 9.23 -15.55 -25.63
C ARG A 11 7.83 -16.15 -25.84
N ARG A 12 7.68 -17.27 -26.56
CA ARG A 12 6.37 -17.90 -26.81
C ARG A 12 5.90 -18.77 -25.64
N ARG A 13 6.81 -19.37 -24.87
CA ARG A 13 6.44 -20.08 -23.62
C ARG A 13 6.02 -19.12 -22.51
N PHE A 14 6.66 -17.95 -22.41
CA PHE A 14 6.29 -16.92 -21.42
C PHE A 14 4.93 -16.27 -21.72
N LEU A 15 4.69 -15.88 -22.99
CA LEU A 15 3.40 -15.30 -23.39
C LEU A 15 2.26 -16.35 -23.41
N GLY A 16 2.58 -17.62 -23.68
CA GLY A 16 1.63 -18.73 -23.61
C GLY A 16 1.15 -19.03 -22.18
N ALA A 17 2.00 -18.85 -21.17
CA ALA A 17 1.65 -19.06 -19.77
C ALA A 17 0.68 -17.98 -19.23
N VAL A 18 0.78 -16.75 -19.73
CA VAL A 18 -0.10 -15.63 -19.31
C VAL A 18 -1.47 -15.68 -20.02
N GLY A 19 -1.50 -16.10 -21.29
CA GLY A 19 -2.74 -16.19 -22.08
C GLY A 19 -3.72 -17.28 -21.62
N GLY A 20 -3.24 -18.34 -20.98
CA GLY A 20 -4.09 -19.45 -20.49
C GLY A 20 -4.92 -19.16 -19.24
N VAL A 21 -4.60 -18.08 -18.51
CA VAL A 21 -5.19 -17.79 -17.18
C VAL A 21 -6.57 -17.13 -17.27
N ALA A 22 -6.88 -16.45 -18.38
CA ALA A 22 -8.16 -15.74 -18.55
C ALA A 22 -9.37 -16.69 -18.68
N GLY A 23 -9.20 -17.87 -19.28
CA GLY A 23 -10.28 -18.82 -19.56
C GLY A 23 -10.69 -19.72 -18.38
N LEU A 24 -9.78 -20.02 -17.45
CA LEU A 24 -10.03 -20.98 -16.36
C LEU A 24 -10.73 -20.35 -15.14
N ALA A 25 -10.83 -19.03 -15.06
CA ALA A 25 -11.36 -18.31 -13.90
C ALA A 25 -12.89 -18.30 -13.78
N ALA A 26 -13.64 -18.56 -14.86
CA ALA A 26 -15.10 -18.72 -14.77
C ALA A 26 -15.51 -19.95 -13.94
N LEU A 27 -14.61 -20.93 -13.79
CA LEU A 27 -14.83 -22.17 -13.04
C LEU A 27 -14.47 -22.04 -11.54
N ALA A 28 -13.87 -20.94 -11.11
CA ALA A 28 -13.51 -20.73 -9.70
C ALA A 28 -14.70 -20.29 -8.82
N GLN A 29 -15.84 -19.95 -9.43
CA GLN A 29 -17.06 -19.51 -8.73
C GLN A 29 -18.26 -20.46 -8.90
N LEU A 30 -18.06 -21.65 -9.50
CA LEU A 30 -19.14 -22.64 -9.59
C LEU A 30 -19.31 -23.43 -8.29
N PRO A 31 -20.54 -23.87 -7.95
CA PRO A 31 -20.76 -24.80 -6.85
C PRO A 31 -19.96 -26.08 -7.06
N VAL A 32 -19.29 -26.55 -6.02
CA VAL A 32 -18.43 -27.74 -6.07
C VAL A 32 -19.29 -29.01 -6.01
N GLY A 33 -19.05 -29.96 -6.93
CA GLY A 33 -19.57 -31.34 -6.88
C GLY A 33 -18.92 -32.18 -5.76
N PRO A 34 -19.15 -33.50 -5.69
CA PRO A 34 -18.78 -34.30 -4.51
C PRO A 34 -17.26 -34.30 -4.26
N ALA A 35 -16.91 -34.42 -2.97
CA ALA A 35 -15.61 -34.15 -2.39
C ALA A 35 -14.44 -34.90 -3.07
N GLU A 36 -13.55 -34.15 -3.73
CA GLU A 36 -12.23 -34.65 -4.11
C GLU A 36 -11.33 -34.78 -2.87
N ALA A 37 -10.59 -35.90 -2.79
CA ALA A 37 -9.64 -36.14 -1.71
C ALA A 37 -8.52 -35.08 -1.69
N THR A 38 -8.44 -34.32 -0.60
CA THR A 38 -7.49 -33.21 -0.45
C THR A 38 -6.03 -33.70 -0.27
N PRO A 39 -5.05 -33.30 -1.10
CA PRO A 39 -3.61 -33.65 -1.00
C PRO A 39 -2.91 -33.20 0.29
N ARG A 40 -2.03 -34.02 0.88
CA ARG A 40 -1.15 -33.59 1.99
C ARG A 40 0.01 -32.76 1.45
N PRO A 41 0.31 -31.58 2.02
CA PRO A 41 1.65 -30.99 1.88
C PRO A 41 2.69 -32.00 2.38
N GLY A 42 3.91 -31.96 1.82
CA GLY A 42 5.01 -32.71 2.41
C GLY A 42 5.19 -32.30 3.88
N GLY A 43 5.20 -33.26 4.81
CA GLY A 43 5.48 -33.01 6.24
C GLY A 43 4.30 -32.73 7.16
N GLY A 44 3.12 -32.33 6.66
CA GLY A 44 1.93 -32.11 7.53
C GLY A 44 1.96 -30.80 8.35
N ASP A 45 2.76 -29.83 7.92
CA ASP A 45 2.92 -28.54 8.60
C ASP A 45 1.69 -27.62 8.46
N TYR A 46 1.44 -26.84 9.52
CA TYR A 46 0.37 -25.83 9.55
C TYR A 46 0.50 -24.83 8.38
N PRO A 47 -0.55 -24.64 7.55
CA PRO A 47 -0.45 -23.96 6.26
C PRO A 47 -0.65 -22.44 6.33
N PHE A 48 -1.33 -21.92 7.36
CA PHE A 48 -1.67 -20.49 7.48
C PHE A 48 -0.53 -19.69 8.12
N ARG A 49 0.70 -19.87 7.64
CA ARG A 49 1.92 -19.28 8.23
C ARG A 49 2.09 -17.78 8.00
N LEU A 50 1.29 -17.20 7.10
CA LEU A 50 1.27 -15.76 6.81
C LEU A 50 0.03 -15.06 7.41
N GLY A 51 -0.69 -15.75 8.29
CA GLY A 51 -1.90 -15.23 8.91
C GLY A 51 -3.06 -15.07 7.92
N VAL A 52 -3.93 -14.13 8.23
CA VAL A 52 -5.11 -13.76 7.44
C VAL A 52 -5.18 -12.24 7.33
N ALA A 53 -5.84 -11.73 6.29
CA ALA A 53 -6.04 -10.29 6.10
C ALA A 53 -7.44 -10.02 5.54
N SER A 54 -7.89 -8.78 5.67
CA SER A 54 -9.12 -8.30 5.02
C SER A 54 -8.89 -6.92 4.42
N GLY A 55 -9.68 -6.54 3.43
CA GLY A 55 -9.46 -5.28 2.73
C GLY A 55 -10.57 -4.87 1.79
N ASP A 56 -10.39 -3.71 1.16
CA ASP A 56 -11.32 -3.09 0.21
C ASP A 56 -12.80 -3.17 0.67
N PRO A 57 -13.12 -2.66 1.88
CA PRO A 57 -14.47 -2.72 2.40
C PRO A 57 -15.43 -1.92 1.53
N THR A 58 -16.66 -2.41 1.39
CA THR A 58 -17.78 -1.69 0.78
C THR A 58 -18.92 -1.62 1.80
N THR A 59 -20.01 -0.96 1.43
CA THR A 59 -21.22 -0.91 2.26
C THR A 59 -21.84 -2.28 2.49
N SER A 60 -21.58 -3.24 1.61
CA SER A 60 -22.19 -4.58 1.64
C SER A 60 -21.17 -5.70 1.74
N GLY A 61 -19.88 -5.42 1.85
CA GLY A 61 -18.88 -6.44 1.59
C GLY A 61 -17.46 -6.09 1.97
N VAL A 62 -16.60 -7.09 1.88
CA VAL A 62 -15.17 -7.03 2.19
C VAL A 62 -14.43 -8.09 1.39
N VAL A 63 -13.13 -7.88 1.14
CA VAL A 63 -12.22 -8.94 0.71
C VAL A 63 -11.71 -9.67 1.94
N LEU A 64 -11.72 -11.01 1.91
CA LEU A 64 -11.00 -11.86 2.85
C LEU A 64 -9.82 -12.50 2.14
N TRP A 65 -8.65 -12.53 2.79
CA TRP A 65 -7.42 -13.03 2.21
C TRP A 65 -6.69 -14.01 3.15
N THR A 66 -6.08 -15.03 2.56
CA THR A 66 -5.05 -15.87 3.19
C THR A 66 -4.16 -16.52 2.11
N ARG A 67 -3.02 -17.09 2.49
CA ARG A 67 -2.21 -17.97 1.61
C ARG A 67 -1.87 -19.28 2.32
N LEU A 68 -1.95 -20.40 1.60
CA LEU A 68 -1.46 -21.69 2.09
C LEU A 68 0.02 -21.83 1.75
N VAL A 69 0.88 -21.86 2.77
CA VAL A 69 2.34 -21.92 2.61
C VAL A 69 3.00 -22.58 3.81
N PRO A 70 2.98 -23.93 3.89
CA PRO A 70 3.66 -24.68 4.94
C PRO A 70 5.18 -24.48 4.93
N ASP A 71 5.80 -24.28 3.76
CA ASP A 71 7.24 -24.00 3.64
C ASP A 71 7.47 -22.69 2.86
N ARG A 72 7.92 -21.64 3.56
CA ARG A 72 7.93 -20.26 3.05
C ARG A 72 9.02 -19.99 2.01
N PHE A 73 10.11 -20.72 2.04
CA PHE A 73 11.34 -20.38 1.33
C PHE A 73 11.73 -21.42 0.27
N VAL A 74 10.71 -22.09 -0.29
CA VAL A 74 10.82 -23.00 -1.42
C VAL A 74 9.83 -22.62 -2.53
N PRO A 75 10.15 -22.85 -3.81
CA PRO A 75 9.23 -22.60 -4.91
C PRO A 75 7.88 -23.30 -4.68
N GLY A 76 6.77 -22.60 -4.96
CA GLY A 76 5.42 -23.12 -4.71
C GLY A 76 5.00 -23.22 -3.24
N GLY A 77 5.83 -22.80 -2.29
CA GLY A 77 5.43 -22.68 -0.87
C GLY A 77 5.23 -24.01 -0.13
N GLY A 78 5.75 -25.12 -0.65
CA GLY A 78 5.55 -26.46 -0.11
C GLY A 78 4.16 -27.06 -0.40
N MET A 79 3.36 -26.39 -1.22
CA MET A 79 2.05 -26.87 -1.66
C MET A 79 2.17 -27.76 -2.91
N PRO A 80 1.26 -28.73 -3.11
CA PRO A 80 1.23 -29.54 -4.33
C PRO A 80 0.89 -28.67 -5.56
N ASN A 81 1.43 -29.02 -6.72
CA ASN A 81 1.12 -28.36 -8.00
C ASN A 81 -0.27 -28.75 -8.54
N ARG A 82 -1.32 -28.49 -7.75
CA ARG A 82 -2.73 -28.59 -8.13
C ARG A 82 -3.59 -27.65 -7.28
N LYS A 83 -4.78 -27.31 -7.79
CA LYS A 83 -5.78 -26.56 -7.01
C LYS A 83 -6.18 -27.35 -5.76
N VAL A 84 -6.42 -26.64 -4.67
CA VAL A 84 -6.92 -27.23 -3.42
C VAL A 84 -8.11 -26.44 -2.87
N PRO A 85 -9.10 -27.10 -2.26
CA PRO A 85 -10.28 -26.42 -1.72
C PRO A 85 -9.97 -25.78 -0.37
N VAL A 86 -10.40 -24.53 -0.17
CA VAL A 86 -10.32 -23.80 1.08
C VAL A 86 -11.71 -23.30 1.46
N GLN A 87 -12.16 -23.66 2.66
CA GLN A 87 -13.42 -23.16 3.19
C GLN A 87 -13.19 -21.82 3.88
N TRP A 88 -14.19 -20.96 3.86
CA TRP A 88 -14.19 -19.67 4.54
C TRP A 88 -15.52 -19.44 5.25
N GLN A 89 -15.47 -18.71 6.37
CA GLN A 89 -16.64 -18.34 7.15
C GLN A 89 -16.53 -16.88 7.58
N ILE A 90 -17.67 -16.20 7.65
CA ILE A 90 -17.81 -14.89 8.30
C ILE A 90 -18.98 -14.92 9.29
N ALA A 91 -18.80 -14.33 10.45
CA ALA A 91 -19.66 -14.47 11.62
C ALA A 91 -19.82 -13.17 12.41
N LEU A 92 -20.85 -13.14 13.26
CA LEU A 92 -21.14 -12.04 14.20
C LEU A 92 -20.33 -12.13 15.50
N ASP A 93 -19.57 -13.19 15.71
CA ASP A 93 -18.78 -13.41 16.93
C ASP A 93 -17.51 -14.21 16.64
N ALA A 94 -16.44 -13.92 17.39
CA ALA A 94 -15.15 -14.58 17.25
C ALA A 94 -15.17 -16.09 17.49
N GLY A 95 -16.18 -16.60 18.20
CA GLY A 95 -16.39 -18.04 18.44
C GLY A 95 -17.06 -18.76 17.27
N PHE A 96 -17.49 -18.05 16.22
CA PHE A 96 -18.25 -18.59 15.08
C PHE A 96 -19.52 -19.33 15.49
N ARG A 97 -20.19 -18.89 16.57
CA ARG A 97 -21.50 -19.42 16.98
C ARG A 97 -22.61 -18.95 16.05
N ARG A 98 -22.46 -17.76 15.47
CA ARG A 98 -23.40 -17.15 14.51
C ARG A 98 -22.70 -16.85 13.19
N VAL A 99 -22.51 -17.87 12.37
CA VAL A 99 -22.01 -17.75 10.99
C VAL A 99 -23.11 -17.14 10.12
N VAL A 100 -22.82 -16.03 9.44
CA VAL A 100 -23.79 -15.33 8.57
C VAL A 100 -23.58 -15.65 7.09
N ARG A 101 -22.34 -15.92 6.68
CA ARG A 101 -22.00 -16.43 5.35
C ARG A 101 -20.83 -17.40 5.45
N GLN A 102 -20.78 -18.35 4.54
CA GLN A 102 -19.67 -19.28 4.39
C GLN A 102 -19.64 -19.82 2.97
N GLY A 103 -18.51 -20.37 2.57
CA GLY A 103 -18.36 -20.99 1.27
C GLY A 103 -17.05 -21.75 1.15
N GLN A 104 -16.78 -22.19 -0.07
CA GLN A 104 -15.54 -22.82 -0.46
C GLN A 104 -15.02 -22.15 -1.73
N THR A 105 -13.70 -22.00 -1.83
CA THR A 105 -13.01 -21.51 -3.02
C THR A 105 -11.78 -22.36 -3.30
N TRP A 106 -11.19 -22.18 -4.48
CA TRP A 106 -10.00 -22.90 -4.90
C TRP A 106 -8.75 -22.05 -4.70
N ALA A 107 -7.80 -22.53 -3.90
CA ALA A 107 -6.44 -22.00 -3.87
C ALA A 107 -5.67 -22.63 -5.04
N LEU A 108 -5.22 -21.80 -5.98
CA LEU A 108 -4.61 -22.22 -7.25
C LEU A 108 -3.06 -22.16 -7.17
N PRO A 109 -2.30 -23.14 -7.71
CA PRO A 109 -0.84 -23.08 -7.78
C PRO A 109 -0.32 -21.85 -8.53
N GLU A 110 -1.02 -21.45 -9.60
CA GLU A 110 -0.66 -20.31 -10.43
C GLU A 110 -0.74 -18.98 -9.67
N LEU A 111 -1.49 -18.96 -8.56
CA LEU A 111 -1.61 -17.83 -7.63
C LEU A 111 -0.94 -18.13 -6.29
N ALA A 112 0.08 -19.01 -6.26
CA ALA A 112 0.82 -19.39 -5.06
C ALA A 112 -0.03 -19.92 -3.90
N HIS A 113 -1.17 -20.53 -4.22
CA HIS A 113 -2.20 -20.97 -3.28
C HIS A 113 -2.69 -19.84 -2.36
N SER A 114 -2.65 -18.60 -2.84
CA SER A 114 -3.38 -17.49 -2.24
C SER A 114 -4.89 -17.66 -2.46
N VAL A 115 -5.65 -17.08 -1.55
CA VAL A 115 -7.11 -17.13 -1.50
C VAL A 115 -7.62 -15.70 -1.36
N HIS A 116 -8.46 -15.28 -2.28
CA HIS A 116 -9.20 -14.02 -2.22
C HIS A 116 -10.70 -14.33 -2.29
N VAL A 117 -11.45 -13.87 -1.30
CA VAL A 117 -12.90 -14.03 -1.24
C VAL A 117 -13.54 -12.65 -1.15
N GLU A 118 -14.25 -12.24 -2.20
CA GLU A 118 -15.09 -11.04 -2.17
C GLU A 118 -16.46 -11.42 -1.59
N VAL A 119 -16.64 -11.13 -0.29
CA VAL A 119 -17.90 -11.37 0.40
C VAL A 119 -18.82 -10.18 0.18
N GLU A 120 -20.05 -10.43 -0.25
CA GLU A 120 -21.08 -9.41 -0.47
C GLU A 120 -22.36 -9.72 0.32
N GLY A 121 -23.26 -8.73 0.39
CA GLY A 121 -24.54 -8.83 1.09
C GLY A 121 -24.43 -8.91 2.62
N LEU A 122 -23.39 -8.32 3.19
CA LEU A 122 -23.24 -8.06 4.62
C LEU A 122 -23.99 -6.76 4.98
N ALA A 123 -24.37 -6.62 6.26
CA ALA A 123 -24.91 -5.36 6.74
C ALA A 123 -23.82 -4.26 6.77
N PRO A 124 -24.15 -3.01 6.45
CA PRO A 124 -23.22 -1.88 6.49
C PRO A 124 -22.81 -1.53 7.92
N ASP A 125 -21.73 -0.76 8.03
CA ASP A 125 -21.24 -0.14 9.28
C ASP A 125 -21.11 -1.13 10.45
N ARG A 126 -20.56 -2.31 10.18
CA ARG A 126 -20.58 -3.41 11.13
C ARG A 126 -19.27 -4.17 11.16
N GLU A 127 -18.85 -4.50 12.38
CA GLU A 127 -17.75 -5.43 12.63
C GLU A 127 -18.16 -6.89 12.34
N TRP A 128 -17.23 -7.64 11.76
CA TRP A 128 -17.38 -9.05 11.44
C TRP A 128 -16.13 -9.84 11.82
N PHE A 129 -16.31 -11.13 12.08
CA PHE A 129 -15.21 -12.07 12.32
C PHE A 129 -15.12 -13.09 11.18
N TYR A 130 -13.92 -13.43 10.72
CA TYR A 130 -13.74 -14.37 9.62
C TYR A 130 -12.59 -15.36 9.87
N ARG A 131 -12.67 -16.52 9.23
CA ARG A 131 -11.63 -17.55 9.26
C ARG A 131 -11.65 -18.43 8.02
N PHE A 132 -10.55 -19.11 7.77
CA PHE A 132 -10.40 -20.12 6.73
C PHE A 132 -10.18 -21.50 7.33
N LYS A 133 -10.50 -22.55 6.55
CA LYS A 133 -10.19 -23.94 6.89
C LYS A 133 -9.63 -24.66 5.68
N TYR A 134 -8.55 -25.39 5.91
CA TYR A 134 -7.93 -26.28 4.95
C TYR A 134 -7.74 -27.64 5.62
N ARG A 135 -8.56 -28.62 5.22
CA ARG A 135 -8.66 -29.92 5.93
C ARG A 135 -9.02 -29.73 7.41
N SER A 136 -8.17 -30.22 8.31
CA SER A 136 -8.29 -30.08 9.76
C SER A 136 -7.71 -28.76 10.29
N ASP A 137 -6.91 -28.06 9.50
CA ASP A 137 -6.30 -26.80 9.93
C ASP A 137 -7.31 -25.66 9.83
N VAL A 138 -7.32 -24.82 10.86
CA VAL A 138 -8.12 -23.59 10.95
C VAL A 138 -7.16 -22.42 11.04
N SER A 139 -7.38 -21.39 10.23
CA SER A 139 -6.58 -20.17 10.28
C SER A 139 -6.75 -19.42 11.61
N PRO A 140 -5.90 -18.42 11.92
CA PRO A 140 -6.25 -17.43 12.92
C PRO A 140 -7.58 -16.76 12.57
N VAL A 141 -8.29 -16.27 13.60
CA VAL A 141 -9.52 -15.50 13.41
C VAL A 141 -9.15 -14.06 13.10
N GLY A 142 -9.68 -13.53 12.00
CA GLY A 142 -9.58 -12.12 11.68
C GLY A 142 -10.86 -11.36 12.04
N ARG A 143 -10.72 -10.05 12.23
CA ARG A 143 -11.77 -9.03 12.41
C ARG A 143 -11.73 -8.10 11.20
N THR A 144 -12.89 -7.68 10.74
CA THR A 144 -13.05 -6.75 9.62
C THR A 144 -14.28 -5.88 9.82
N ARG A 145 -14.49 -4.87 8.97
CA ARG A 145 -15.64 -3.96 9.04
C ARG A 145 -16.13 -3.60 7.64
N THR A 146 -17.45 -3.56 7.47
CA THR A 146 -18.10 -3.00 6.28
C THR A 146 -18.24 -1.48 6.39
N ALA A 147 -18.09 -0.77 5.28
CA ALA A 147 -18.22 0.68 5.27
C ALA A 147 -19.67 1.13 5.57
N PRO A 148 -19.89 2.35 6.09
CA PRO A 148 -21.22 2.89 6.27
C PRO A 148 -21.91 3.24 4.95
N VAL A 149 -23.25 3.19 4.96
CA VAL A 149 -24.06 3.61 3.81
C VAL A 149 -23.84 5.09 3.48
N ARG A 150 -23.87 5.44 2.19
CA ARG A 150 -23.61 6.82 1.73
C ARG A 150 -24.64 7.84 2.21
N THR A 151 -25.84 7.38 2.58
CA THR A 151 -26.92 8.23 3.08
C THR A 151 -26.92 8.20 4.60
N GLY A 152 -26.97 9.37 5.21
CA GLY A 152 -26.96 9.52 6.67
C GLY A 152 -26.13 10.74 7.04
N ARG A 153 -25.97 10.96 8.34
CA ARG A 153 -25.05 11.97 8.88
C ARG A 153 -24.06 11.25 9.77
N HIS A 154 -23.01 10.69 9.18
CA HIS A 154 -22.00 9.95 9.93
C HIS A 154 -21.16 10.94 10.76
N ALA A 155 -20.99 10.61 12.03
CA ALA A 155 -20.40 11.52 13.01
C ALA A 155 -18.88 11.51 12.96
N SER A 156 -18.28 10.32 12.87
CA SER A 156 -16.82 10.17 12.92
C SER A 156 -16.31 8.87 12.31
N MET A 157 -15.00 8.82 12.08
CA MET A 157 -14.21 7.67 11.64
C MET A 157 -12.82 7.76 12.25
N ASN A 158 -12.24 6.62 12.63
CA ASN A 158 -10.82 6.52 12.95
C ASN A 158 -10.11 5.67 11.90
N PHE A 159 -9.00 6.16 11.36
CA PHE A 159 -8.15 5.35 10.49
C PHE A 159 -6.67 5.60 10.80
N ALA A 160 -5.80 4.71 10.34
CA ALA A 160 -4.36 4.94 10.37
C ALA A 160 -3.77 4.77 8.96
N PHE A 161 -2.66 5.43 8.70
CA PHE A 161 -1.86 5.17 7.51
C PHE A 161 -0.38 4.92 7.86
N ALA A 162 0.25 4.09 7.05
CA ALA A 162 1.64 3.66 7.20
C ALA A 162 2.28 3.32 5.84
N SER A 163 3.61 3.30 5.80
CA SER A 163 4.40 2.90 4.63
C SER A 163 5.80 2.45 5.08
N CYS A 164 6.62 2.00 4.14
CA CYS A 164 8.08 1.87 4.29
C CYS A 164 8.48 0.99 5.49
N GLN A 165 8.25 -0.31 5.32
CA GLN A 165 8.49 -1.32 6.36
C GLN A 165 9.66 -2.24 6.03
N GLU A 166 10.82 -1.71 5.66
CA GLU A 166 12.00 -2.52 5.35
C GLU A 166 12.33 -3.50 6.50
N TRP A 167 12.29 -4.80 6.20
CA TRP A 167 12.31 -5.85 7.23
C TRP A 167 13.64 -5.87 7.98
N SER A 168 14.76 -5.75 7.27
CA SER A 168 16.11 -5.73 7.85
C SER A 168 16.41 -4.48 8.68
N SER A 169 15.64 -3.40 8.53
CA SER A 169 15.89 -2.13 9.21
C SER A 169 15.23 -2.02 10.59
N GLY A 170 14.37 -2.97 10.96
CA GLY A 170 13.87 -3.03 12.32
C GLY A 170 12.71 -3.99 12.54
N TYR A 171 12.35 -4.16 13.80
CA TYR A 171 11.14 -4.85 14.24
C TYR A 171 9.90 -3.98 14.01
N TYR A 172 8.77 -4.60 13.69
CA TYR A 172 7.50 -3.92 13.47
C TYR A 172 6.76 -3.58 14.78
N SER A 173 7.47 -3.02 15.75
CA SER A 173 6.89 -2.54 17.01
C SER A 173 5.77 -1.52 16.78
N ALA A 174 5.89 -0.69 15.74
CA ALA A 174 4.83 0.22 15.30
C ALA A 174 3.52 -0.51 14.93
N LEU A 175 3.61 -1.66 14.23
CA LEU A 175 2.42 -2.47 13.87
C LEU A 175 1.82 -3.20 15.08
N ARG A 176 2.64 -3.60 16.06
CA ARG A 176 2.14 -4.10 17.35
C ARG A 176 1.17 -3.10 17.98
N HIS A 177 1.62 -1.86 18.03
CA HIS A 177 0.92 -0.73 18.62
C HIS A 177 -0.29 -0.29 17.82
N LEU A 178 -0.22 -0.37 16.50
CA LEU A 178 -1.35 -0.11 15.59
C LEU A 178 -2.46 -1.15 15.79
N ALA A 179 -2.11 -2.43 15.99
CA ALA A 179 -3.08 -3.50 16.25
C ALA A 179 -3.90 -3.30 17.54
N GLU A 180 -3.42 -2.45 18.46
CA GLU A 180 -4.08 -2.09 19.72
C GLU A 180 -4.94 -0.81 19.62
N GLU A 181 -4.91 -0.09 18.50
CA GLU A 181 -5.72 1.10 18.30
C GLU A 181 -7.20 0.75 18.03
N ASP A 182 -8.09 1.74 18.15
CA ASP A 182 -9.50 1.62 17.78
C ASP A 182 -9.73 2.26 16.41
N LEU A 183 -9.46 1.47 15.36
CA LEU A 183 -9.52 1.90 13.96
C LEU A 183 -10.65 1.20 13.19
N ASP A 184 -11.22 1.94 12.26
CA ASP A 184 -12.17 1.46 11.26
C ASP A 184 -11.47 0.93 10.00
N LEU A 185 -10.32 1.52 9.65
CA LEU A 185 -9.58 1.26 8.42
C LEU A 185 -8.07 1.48 8.62
N VAL A 186 -7.25 0.72 7.89
CA VAL A 186 -5.81 0.99 7.74
C VAL A 186 -5.50 1.25 6.26
N LEU A 187 -4.76 2.32 5.97
CA LEU A 187 -4.17 2.59 4.67
C LEU A 187 -2.69 2.17 4.69
N HIS A 188 -2.24 1.44 3.68
CA HIS A 188 -0.81 1.22 3.46
C HIS A 188 -0.41 1.86 2.14
N LEU A 189 0.49 2.84 2.21
CA LEU A 189 0.78 3.78 1.12
C LEU A 189 1.97 3.36 0.25
N GLY A 190 2.50 2.16 0.45
CA GLY A 190 3.54 1.56 -0.38
C GLY A 190 4.78 1.19 0.41
N ASP A 191 5.76 0.59 -0.26
CA ASP A 191 6.94 -0.02 0.35
C ASP A 191 6.59 -1.05 1.42
N TYR A 192 5.57 -1.85 1.12
CA TYR A 192 5.16 -2.99 1.93
C TYR A 192 6.27 -4.05 1.96
N VAL A 193 7.04 -4.15 0.88
CA VAL A 193 8.19 -5.03 0.71
C VAL A 193 9.31 -4.25 0.04
N TYR A 194 10.56 -4.65 0.26
CA TYR A 194 11.72 -4.12 -0.46
C TYR A 194 12.37 -5.21 -1.32
N GLU A 195 12.89 -4.80 -2.47
CA GLU A 195 13.60 -5.61 -3.48
C GLU A 195 15.08 -5.84 -3.13
N GLY A 196 15.57 -5.26 -2.03
CA GLY A 196 16.91 -5.52 -1.52
C GLY A 196 17.09 -6.97 -1.06
N GLY A 197 18.29 -7.51 -1.28
CA GLY A 197 18.72 -8.75 -0.62
C GLY A 197 18.82 -8.53 0.89
N ILE A 198 18.34 -9.49 1.67
CA ILE A 198 18.33 -9.40 3.12
C ILE A 198 19.69 -9.82 3.69
N PRO A 199 20.33 -9.03 4.57
CA PRO A 199 21.58 -9.43 5.22
C PRO A 199 21.47 -10.80 5.90
N ALA A 200 22.54 -11.59 5.86
CA ALA A 200 22.54 -12.94 6.42
C ALA A 200 22.20 -12.99 7.93
N ASP A 201 22.53 -11.91 8.67
CA ASP A 201 22.20 -11.73 10.08
C ASP A 201 20.84 -11.03 10.31
N GLY A 202 20.09 -10.72 9.25
CA GLY A 202 18.80 -10.03 9.31
C GLY A 202 18.89 -8.56 9.70
N GLY A 203 20.06 -7.93 9.60
CA GLY A 203 20.23 -6.50 9.86
C GLY A 203 19.97 -6.13 11.32
N TYR A 204 19.09 -5.17 11.57
CA TYR A 204 18.69 -4.73 12.91
C TYR A 204 17.97 -5.80 13.71
N ARG A 205 17.38 -6.80 13.04
CA ARG A 205 16.66 -7.90 13.72
C ARG A 205 17.58 -8.97 14.30
N LYS A 206 18.86 -9.02 13.89
CA LYS A 206 19.84 -10.01 14.39
C LYS A 206 19.31 -11.45 14.33
N THR A 207 18.53 -11.74 13.29
CA THR A 207 17.85 -13.01 13.06
C THR A 207 18.41 -13.62 11.78
N PRO A 208 18.97 -14.85 11.81
CA PRO A 208 19.52 -15.49 10.63
C PRO A 208 18.51 -15.63 9.49
N VAL A 209 18.94 -15.35 8.26
CA VAL A 209 18.10 -15.39 7.07
C VAL A 209 18.62 -16.41 6.05
N PRO A 210 17.75 -17.28 5.48
CA PRO A 210 18.12 -18.21 4.42
C PRO A 210 18.82 -17.55 3.24
N ALA A 211 19.82 -18.24 2.65
CA ALA A 211 20.60 -17.73 1.51
C ALA A 211 19.73 -17.32 0.31
N VAL A 212 18.55 -17.96 0.12
CA VAL A 212 17.61 -17.64 -0.95
C VAL A 212 16.97 -16.24 -0.84
N LEU A 213 17.13 -15.54 0.28
CA LEU A 213 16.62 -14.17 0.47
C LEU A 213 17.75 -13.13 0.46
N GLN A 214 19.01 -13.56 0.36
CA GLN A 214 20.17 -12.65 0.44
C GLN A 214 20.46 -11.95 -0.89
N GLU A 215 19.77 -12.35 -1.97
CA GLU A 215 19.83 -11.73 -3.28
C GLU A 215 18.50 -11.04 -3.60
N ALA A 216 18.55 -9.97 -4.39
CA ALA A 216 17.37 -9.26 -4.86
C ALA A 216 16.41 -10.21 -5.62
N PRO A 217 15.08 -10.13 -5.39
CA PRO A 217 14.12 -10.97 -6.08
C PRO A 217 13.99 -10.55 -7.55
N ARG A 218 14.28 -11.47 -8.47
CA ARG A 218 14.23 -11.23 -9.92
C ARG A 218 13.07 -11.91 -10.63
N ASP A 219 12.52 -12.95 -10.02
CA ASP A 219 11.44 -13.76 -10.56
C ASP A 219 10.29 -13.87 -9.55
N VAL A 220 9.15 -14.40 -10.02
CA VAL A 220 7.93 -14.46 -9.21
C VAL A 220 8.10 -15.32 -7.96
N ASP A 221 8.91 -16.38 -8.00
CA ASP A 221 9.10 -17.25 -6.84
C ASP A 221 9.97 -16.57 -5.78
N ARG A 222 11.03 -15.86 -6.18
CA ARG A 222 11.82 -15.03 -5.26
C ARG A 222 10.98 -13.91 -4.65
N TRP A 223 10.14 -13.23 -5.44
CA TRP A 223 9.21 -12.24 -4.91
C TRP A 223 8.21 -12.85 -3.91
N ARG A 224 7.64 -14.02 -4.21
CA ARG A 224 6.77 -14.75 -3.28
C ARG A 224 7.45 -15.12 -1.97
N MET A 225 8.74 -15.44 -1.99
CA MET A 225 9.54 -15.71 -0.79
C MET A 225 9.83 -14.43 -0.01
N GLN A 226 10.13 -13.32 -0.68
CA GLN A 226 10.32 -12.00 -0.07
C GLN A 226 9.04 -11.55 0.66
N TYR A 227 7.88 -11.64 0.02
CA TYR A 227 6.60 -11.39 0.69
C TYR A 227 6.33 -12.35 1.85
N ALA A 228 6.70 -13.63 1.71
CA ALA A 228 6.54 -14.61 2.78
C ALA A 228 7.42 -14.29 4.00
N LEU A 229 8.62 -13.71 3.80
CA LEU A 229 9.45 -13.19 4.89
C LEU A 229 8.73 -12.07 5.63
N TYR A 230 8.32 -11.02 4.89
CA TYR A 230 7.69 -9.83 5.50
C TYR A 230 6.39 -10.22 6.22
N LYS A 231 5.49 -10.94 5.56
CA LYS A 231 4.21 -11.40 6.14
C LYS A 231 4.35 -12.50 7.20
N SER A 232 5.54 -13.05 7.44
CA SER A 232 5.77 -13.96 8.57
C SER A 232 5.93 -13.23 9.91
N ASP A 233 6.08 -11.90 9.88
CA ASP A 233 6.19 -11.09 11.08
C ASP A 233 4.88 -11.14 11.91
N PRO A 234 4.96 -11.47 13.22
CA PRO A 234 3.78 -11.64 14.05
C PRO A 234 3.01 -10.33 14.29
N ASP A 235 3.67 -9.18 14.32
CA ASP A 235 3.02 -7.88 14.50
C ASP A 235 2.28 -7.43 13.25
N LEU A 236 2.85 -7.69 12.08
CA LEU A 236 2.15 -7.49 10.81
C LEU A 236 0.93 -8.42 10.68
N GLN A 237 1.04 -9.68 11.06
CA GLN A 237 -0.10 -10.60 11.07
C GLN A 237 -1.21 -10.17 12.05
N ARG A 238 -0.82 -9.70 13.25
CA ARG A 238 -1.78 -9.15 14.23
C ARG A 238 -2.55 -7.96 13.66
N ALA A 239 -1.85 -7.01 13.03
CA ALA A 239 -2.45 -5.82 12.47
C ALA A 239 -3.37 -6.15 11.25
N HIS A 240 -2.95 -7.05 10.36
CA HIS A 240 -3.79 -7.54 9.24
C HIS A 240 -5.05 -8.28 9.71
N ALA A 241 -4.93 -9.08 10.76
CA ALA A 241 -6.06 -9.80 11.32
C ALA A 241 -7.04 -8.90 12.08
N ARG A 242 -6.71 -7.64 12.37
CA ARG A 242 -7.52 -6.77 13.23
C ARG A 242 -8.44 -5.81 12.47
N PHE A 243 -8.01 -5.35 11.29
CA PHE A 243 -8.69 -4.28 10.54
C PHE A 243 -8.85 -4.65 9.06
N PRO A 244 -9.80 -4.04 8.32
CA PRO A 244 -9.72 -3.99 6.87
C PRO A 244 -8.62 -3.01 6.42
N TRP A 245 -7.85 -3.40 5.40
CA TRP A 245 -6.78 -2.61 4.83
C TRP A 245 -7.13 -2.13 3.41
N MET A 246 -6.80 -0.88 3.09
CA MET A 246 -6.65 -0.43 1.71
C MET A 246 -5.18 -0.23 1.41
N VAL A 247 -4.65 -1.12 0.56
CA VAL A 247 -3.23 -1.14 0.20
C VAL A 247 -3.04 -0.59 -1.21
N THR A 248 -2.01 0.23 -1.38
CA THR A 248 -1.38 0.56 -2.67
C THR A 248 0.12 0.20 -2.58
N TRP A 249 0.81 0.12 -3.72
CA TRP A 249 2.27 -0.06 -3.75
C TRP A 249 2.97 1.26 -4.00
N ASP A 250 4.26 1.32 -3.71
CA ASP A 250 5.16 2.31 -4.27
C ASP A 250 6.18 1.63 -5.22
N ASP A 251 7.42 2.11 -5.23
CA ASP A 251 8.52 1.63 -6.09
C ASP A 251 9.13 0.33 -5.59
N HIS A 252 9.37 0.18 -4.29
CA HIS A 252 10.10 -0.97 -3.73
C HIS A 252 9.34 -2.31 -3.81
N GLU A 253 8.04 -2.27 -4.11
CA GLU A 253 7.31 -3.44 -4.57
C GLU A 253 7.84 -4.03 -5.89
N VAL A 254 8.69 -3.31 -6.63
CA VAL A 254 9.32 -3.72 -7.89
C VAL A 254 10.82 -3.42 -7.93
N GLN A 255 11.20 -2.13 -7.87
CA GLN A 255 12.58 -1.65 -7.90
C GLN A 255 12.59 -0.13 -7.64
N ASN A 256 13.52 0.33 -6.81
CA ASN A 256 13.68 1.73 -6.43
C ASN A 256 13.51 2.71 -7.61
N ASP A 257 12.68 3.73 -7.40
CA ASP A 257 12.32 4.82 -8.31
C ASP A 257 11.70 4.42 -9.66
N TYR A 258 11.21 3.18 -9.89
CA TYR A 258 10.77 2.81 -11.24
C TYR A 258 9.62 3.68 -11.80
N ALA A 259 9.68 4.07 -13.06
CA ALA A 259 8.64 4.84 -13.74
C ALA A 259 8.01 4.04 -14.88
N ASN A 260 6.75 3.62 -14.68
CA ASN A 260 6.05 2.75 -15.61
C ASN A 260 6.81 1.43 -15.88
N THR A 261 7.47 1.28 -17.04
CA THR A 261 8.29 0.11 -17.35
C THR A 261 9.79 0.42 -17.33
N GLN A 262 10.18 1.63 -16.91
CA GLN A 262 11.55 2.09 -16.96
C GLN A 262 12.16 2.18 -15.56
N SER A 263 13.46 1.95 -15.50
CA SER A 263 14.30 2.05 -14.31
C SER A 263 15.57 2.83 -14.64
N GLN A 264 16.06 3.61 -13.68
CA GLN A 264 17.36 4.27 -13.77
C GLN A 264 18.55 3.30 -13.81
N TYR A 265 18.37 2.07 -13.31
CA TYR A 265 19.46 1.09 -13.19
C TYR A 265 19.56 0.15 -14.39
N GLU A 266 18.42 -0.24 -14.97
CA GLU A 266 18.36 -1.35 -15.94
C GLU A 266 17.55 -1.04 -17.21
N GLY A 267 16.97 0.16 -17.33
CA GLY A 267 16.09 0.51 -18.45
C GLY A 267 14.76 -0.23 -18.37
N ASP A 268 14.43 -1.06 -19.37
CA ASP A 268 13.14 -1.78 -19.41
C ASP A 268 13.07 -2.93 -18.40
N ILE A 269 12.17 -2.78 -17.42
CA ILE A 269 11.92 -3.74 -16.34
C ILE A 269 10.57 -4.46 -16.46
N THR A 270 9.96 -4.50 -17.66
CA THR A 270 8.62 -5.08 -17.86
C THR A 270 8.48 -6.50 -17.29
N ALA A 271 9.49 -7.36 -17.45
CA ALA A 271 9.47 -8.73 -16.91
C ALA A 271 9.54 -8.75 -15.37
N LEU A 272 10.43 -7.94 -14.77
CA LEU A 272 10.56 -7.80 -13.32
C LEU A 272 9.25 -7.27 -12.71
N ARG A 273 8.69 -6.20 -13.29
CA ARG A 273 7.41 -5.61 -12.88
C ARG A 273 6.27 -6.62 -12.94
N THR A 274 6.22 -7.45 -13.99
CA THR A 274 5.19 -8.48 -14.13
C THR A 274 5.28 -9.52 -13.00
N ALA A 275 6.49 -10.00 -12.67
CA ALA A 275 6.71 -10.94 -11.58
C ALA A 275 6.36 -10.32 -10.21
N ALA A 276 6.78 -9.09 -9.99
CA ALA A 276 6.54 -8.33 -8.78
C ALA A 276 5.05 -8.05 -8.53
N TYR A 277 4.32 -7.55 -9.53
CA TYR A 277 2.87 -7.31 -9.44
C TYR A 277 2.06 -8.59 -9.22
N GLN A 278 2.48 -9.70 -9.81
CA GLN A 278 1.90 -11.01 -9.54
C GLN A 278 2.05 -11.39 -8.06
N ALA A 279 3.26 -11.27 -7.52
CA ALA A 279 3.48 -11.54 -6.11
C ALA A 279 2.73 -10.56 -5.20
N TRP A 280 2.66 -9.27 -5.52
CA TRP A 280 1.89 -8.30 -4.74
C TRP A 280 0.40 -8.70 -4.67
N TYR A 281 -0.24 -9.00 -5.79
CA TYR A 281 -1.65 -9.41 -5.81
C TYR A 281 -1.89 -10.67 -4.96
N GLU A 282 -0.99 -11.65 -5.04
CA GLU A 282 -1.07 -12.89 -4.26
C GLU A 282 -0.96 -12.65 -2.74
N HIS A 283 -0.41 -11.52 -2.30
CA HIS A 283 -0.09 -11.23 -0.90
C HIS A 283 -0.88 -10.09 -0.25
N GLN A 284 -1.73 -9.40 -1.03
CA GLN A 284 -2.54 -8.28 -0.55
C GLN A 284 -4.05 -8.57 -0.59
N PRO A 285 -4.83 -8.04 0.37
CA PRO A 285 -6.28 -8.26 0.46
C PRO A 285 -7.07 -7.35 -0.49
N VAL A 286 -6.81 -7.47 -1.79
CA VAL A 286 -7.36 -6.59 -2.85
C VAL A 286 -8.40 -7.29 -3.72
N ARG A 287 -9.30 -6.50 -4.32
CA ARG A 287 -10.35 -7.01 -5.22
C ARG A 287 -9.81 -7.48 -6.57
N ARG A 288 -10.62 -8.26 -7.27
CA ARG A 288 -10.32 -8.86 -8.59
C ARG A 288 -9.75 -7.89 -9.64
N PRO A 289 -10.13 -6.60 -9.75
CA PRO A 289 -9.51 -5.69 -10.72
C PRO A 289 -8.00 -5.49 -10.53
N ALA A 290 -7.49 -5.76 -9.34
CA ALA A 290 -6.07 -5.71 -9.01
C ALA A 290 -5.31 -6.98 -9.43
N ARG A 291 -5.99 -7.99 -9.97
CA ARG A 291 -5.35 -9.17 -10.53
C ARG A 291 -4.58 -8.76 -11.79
N PRO A 292 -3.28 -9.10 -11.93
CA PRO A 292 -2.52 -8.76 -13.12
C PRO A 292 -3.14 -9.30 -14.40
N ALA A 293 -3.29 -8.44 -15.40
CA ALA A 293 -3.79 -8.76 -16.74
C ALA A 293 -3.31 -7.70 -17.74
N GLY A 294 -3.08 -8.07 -19.00
CA GLY A 294 -2.84 -7.11 -20.10
C GLY A 294 -1.79 -6.03 -19.77
N GLU A 295 -2.21 -4.76 -19.81
CA GLU A 295 -1.40 -3.55 -19.53
C GLU A 295 -0.99 -3.38 -18.05
N GLY A 296 -1.35 -4.36 -17.20
CA GLY A 296 -1.09 -4.40 -15.78
C GLY A 296 -2.38 -4.35 -14.95
N PRO A 297 -2.29 -4.66 -13.65
CA PRO A 297 -3.40 -4.55 -12.71
C PRO A 297 -3.97 -3.13 -12.62
N ARG A 298 -5.23 -2.99 -12.17
CA ARG A 298 -5.81 -1.70 -11.80
C ARG A 298 -6.01 -1.64 -10.29
N ILE A 299 -5.12 -0.94 -9.60
CA ILE A 299 -5.15 -0.83 -8.13
C ILE A 299 -5.72 0.50 -7.63
N TYR A 300 -5.67 1.58 -8.42
CA TYR A 300 -6.30 2.84 -8.02
C TYR A 300 -7.82 2.64 -7.89
N ARG A 301 -8.38 3.13 -6.78
CA ARG A 301 -9.78 2.88 -6.42
C ARG A 301 -10.26 3.86 -5.37
N ARG A 302 -11.58 3.95 -5.26
CA ARG A 302 -12.28 4.87 -4.35
C ARG A 302 -13.05 4.10 -3.29
N LEU A 303 -12.88 4.51 -2.03
CA LEU A 303 -13.74 4.12 -0.92
C LEU A 303 -14.60 5.31 -0.51
N GLN A 304 -15.85 5.04 -0.13
CA GLN A 304 -16.73 6.01 0.51
C GLN A 304 -16.99 5.52 1.93
N TRP A 305 -16.75 6.39 2.90
CA TRP A 305 -17.09 6.16 4.30
C TRP A 305 -18.32 6.99 4.65
N GLY A 306 -19.49 6.46 4.28
CA GLY A 306 -20.75 7.18 4.37
C GLY A 306 -20.73 8.48 3.57
N ASP A 307 -21.17 9.56 4.22
CA ASP A 307 -21.10 10.94 3.72
C ASP A 307 -19.96 11.74 4.38
N LEU A 308 -19.15 11.09 5.23
CA LEU A 308 -18.07 11.73 5.98
C LEU A 308 -16.81 11.87 5.15
N ALA A 309 -16.31 10.77 4.57
CA ALA A 309 -15.04 10.77 3.86
C ALA A 309 -15.10 10.02 2.53
N GLN A 310 -14.44 10.57 1.52
CA GLN A 310 -14.05 9.88 0.30
C GLN A 310 -12.55 9.62 0.35
N PHE A 311 -12.13 8.37 0.15
CA PHE A 311 -10.72 8.03 -0.01
C PHE A 311 -10.45 7.70 -1.47
N ASP A 312 -9.58 8.48 -2.10
CA ASP A 312 -9.05 8.26 -3.43
C ASP A 312 -7.64 7.68 -3.32
N VAL A 313 -7.54 6.35 -3.40
CA VAL A 313 -6.26 5.64 -3.37
C VAL A 313 -5.71 5.59 -4.80
N VAL A 314 -4.56 6.22 -5.02
CA VAL A 314 -3.93 6.31 -6.33
C VAL A 314 -2.76 5.33 -6.48
N ASP A 315 -2.42 5.04 -7.73
CA ASP A 315 -1.19 4.40 -8.17
C ASP A 315 -0.25 5.47 -8.73
N GLY A 316 0.83 5.76 -8.03
CA GLY A 316 1.83 6.76 -8.42
C GLY A 316 2.94 6.22 -9.33
N ARG A 317 2.95 4.93 -9.68
CA ARG A 317 4.11 4.28 -10.34
C ARG A 317 3.81 3.65 -11.69
N GLN A 318 2.72 2.90 -11.82
CA GLN A 318 2.47 2.08 -13.02
C GLN A 318 2.30 2.91 -14.30
N TYR A 319 1.81 4.14 -14.17
CA TYR A 319 1.39 4.98 -15.31
C TYR A 319 2.13 6.31 -15.44
N ARG A 320 3.08 6.61 -14.54
CA ARG A 320 3.84 7.86 -14.57
C ARG A 320 4.77 7.94 -15.77
N SER A 321 5.04 9.16 -16.23
CA SER A 321 6.15 9.42 -17.15
C SER A 321 7.48 9.12 -16.46
N VAL A 322 8.51 8.77 -17.24
CA VAL A 322 9.90 8.89 -16.76
C VAL A 322 10.14 10.34 -16.36
N PRO A 323 10.73 10.61 -15.18
CA PRO A 323 11.01 11.99 -14.75
C PRO A 323 11.80 12.75 -15.83
N PRO A 324 11.23 13.84 -16.39
CA PRO A 324 11.81 14.50 -17.57
C PRO A 324 13.10 15.26 -17.27
N CYS A 325 13.36 15.54 -15.99
CA CYS A 325 14.50 16.33 -15.51
C CYS A 325 15.57 15.47 -14.81
N GLY A 326 15.58 14.16 -15.04
CA GLY A 326 16.48 13.22 -14.38
C GLY A 326 15.87 12.53 -13.16
N TRP A 327 16.52 11.48 -12.69
CA TRP A 327 16.07 10.63 -11.58
C TRP A 327 16.60 11.13 -10.23
N GLY A 328 15.93 10.77 -9.13
CA GLY A 328 16.34 11.11 -7.77
C GLY A 328 16.40 12.61 -7.52
N GLU A 329 17.41 13.03 -6.77
CA GLU A 329 17.71 14.45 -6.51
C GLU A 329 18.43 15.07 -7.71
N ALA A 330 17.77 16.03 -8.37
CA ALA A 330 18.29 16.65 -9.58
C ALA A 330 17.73 18.07 -9.80
N ASP A 331 18.40 18.83 -10.66
CA ASP A 331 18.01 20.21 -10.98
C ASP A 331 16.69 20.25 -11.75
N ALA A 332 15.81 21.17 -11.34
CA ALA A 332 14.58 21.50 -12.02
C ALA A 332 14.86 21.88 -13.48
N CYS A 333 13.97 21.46 -14.38
CA CYS A 333 14.10 21.75 -15.81
C CYS A 333 12.76 22.11 -16.44
N THR A 334 12.82 22.79 -17.59
CA THR A 334 11.60 23.18 -18.34
C THR A 334 10.78 21.98 -18.82
N GLY A 335 11.41 20.81 -18.98
CA GLY A 335 10.73 19.56 -19.34
C GLY A 335 9.68 19.11 -18.32
N GLY A 336 9.86 19.39 -17.04
CA GLY A 336 8.86 19.08 -15.98
C GLY A 336 7.54 19.84 -16.14
N TYR A 337 7.58 20.97 -16.85
CA TYR A 337 6.41 21.83 -17.11
C TYR A 337 5.69 21.49 -18.42
N ASP A 338 6.15 20.49 -19.18
CA ASP A 338 5.46 20.03 -20.37
C ASP A 338 4.08 19.45 -19.98
N PRO A 339 2.97 19.93 -20.58
CA PRO A 339 1.62 19.49 -20.22
C PRO A 339 1.32 18.01 -20.52
N SER A 340 2.18 17.33 -21.29
CA SER A 340 2.07 15.90 -21.59
C SER A 340 2.64 15.01 -20.48
N ILE A 341 3.51 15.54 -19.61
CA ILE A 341 4.09 14.82 -18.48
C ILE A 341 3.03 14.56 -17.42
N THR A 342 3.01 13.34 -16.88
CA THR A 342 1.96 12.87 -15.95
C THR A 342 2.54 12.02 -14.84
N MET A 343 2.01 12.20 -13.62
CA MET A 343 2.31 11.35 -12.47
C MET A 343 1.38 10.12 -12.41
N LEU A 344 0.12 10.27 -12.83
CA LEU A 344 -0.89 9.21 -12.65
C LEU A 344 -1.31 8.54 -13.96
N GLY A 345 -0.87 9.05 -15.10
CA GLY A 345 -1.42 8.68 -16.40
C GLY A 345 -2.80 9.32 -16.65
N LYS A 346 -3.10 9.58 -17.93
CA LYS A 346 -4.31 10.34 -18.34
C LYS A 346 -5.63 9.70 -17.88
N ASN A 347 -5.70 8.37 -17.87
CA ASN A 347 -6.92 7.66 -17.48
C ASN A 347 -7.22 7.79 -15.98
N GLN A 348 -6.19 7.68 -15.14
CA GLN A 348 -6.33 7.83 -13.69
C GLN A 348 -6.53 9.29 -13.30
N GLU A 349 -5.83 10.23 -13.93
CA GLU A 349 -6.09 11.67 -13.75
C GLU A 349 -7.57 11.98 -14.03
N LYS A 350 -8.10 11.52 -15.17
CA LYS A 350 -9.51 11.70 -15.51
C LYS A 350 -10.44 11.07 -14.47
N TRP A 351 -10.16 9.83 -14.06
CA TRP A 351 -10.95 9.13 -13.03
C TRP A 351 -10.98 9.88 -11.69
N LEU A 352 -9.84 10.42 -11.26
CA LEU A 352 -9.69 11.19 -10.04
C LEU A 352 -10.49 12.49 -10.14
N TYR A 353 -10.26 13.29 -11.18
CA TYR A 353 -10.89 14.60 -11.33
C TYR A 353 -12.40 14.53 -11.53
N ASP A 354 -12.88 13.53 -12.27
CA ASP A 354 -14.31 13.27 -12.40
C ASP A 354 -14.93 12.81 -11.07
N GLY A 355 -14.14 12.18 -10.22
CA GLY A 355 -14.51 11.82 -8.86
C GLY A 355 -14.69 13.00 -7.93
N LEU A 356 -13.71 13.90 -7.89
CA LEU A 356 -13.76 15.12 -7.08
C LEU A 356 -15.02 15.94 -7.39
N LYS A 357 -15.34 16.14 -8.69
CA LYS A 357 -16.57 16.84 -9.11
C LYS A 357 -17.88 16.21 -8.61
N ARG A 358 -17.88 14.88 -8.42
CA ARG A 358 -19.04 14.11 -7.95
C ARG A 358 -19.06 13.93 -6.44
N SER A 359 -17.96 14.25 -5.74
CA SER A 359 -17.89 14.07 -4.30
C SER A 359 -18.91 14.97 -3.60
N ARG A 360 -19.45 14.43 -2.52
CA ARG A 360 -20.34 15.10 -1.57
C ARG A 360 -19.91 14.78 -0.13
N ALA A 361 -18.72 14.22 0.03
CA ALA A 361 -18.16 13.90 1.34
C ALA A 361 -17.81 15.18 2.08
N GLN A 362 -17.76 15.11 3.41
CA GLN A 362 -17.21 16.19 4.22
C GLN A 362 -15.70 16.36 3.93
N TRP A 363 -14.98 15.25 3.79
CA TRP A 363 -13.54 15.21 3.57
C TRP A 363 -13.22 14.40 2.31
N ASP A 364 -12.40 14.96 1.42
CA ASP A 364 -11.86 14.26 0.26
C ASP A 364 -10.38 13.98 0.52
N VAL A 365 -10.07 12.71 0.83
CA VAL A 365 -8.73 12.23 1.17
C VAL A 365 -8.07 11.62 -0.06
N LEU A 366 -7.01 12.23 -0.56
CA LEU A 366 -6.12 11.64 -1.55
C LEU A 366 -5.05 10.81 -0.82
N ALA A 367 -5.07 9.49 -1.00
CA ALA A 367 -4.04 8.59 -0.51
C ALA A 367 -3.06 8.30 -1.64
N SER A 368 -1.90 8.96 -1.60
CA SER A 368 -0.83 8.90 -2.59
C SER A 368 0.41 8.25 -2.01
N ASN A 369 1.26 7.69 -2.87
CA ASN A 369 2.49 7.02 -2.45
C ASN A 369 3.55 8.05 -2.04
N VAL A 370 3.82 9.01 -2.94
CA VAL A 370 4.83 10.06 -2.80
C VAL A 370 4.23 11.42 -2.45
N MET A 371 5.03 12.27 -1.79
CA MET A 371 4.68 13.62 -1.34
C MET A 371 4.28 14.57 -2.48
N VAL A 372 3.18 15.30 -2.30
CA VAL A 372 2.65 16.32 -3.22
C VAL A 372 3.31 17.68 -3.00
N GLY A 373 3.52 18.06 -1.75
CA GLY A 373 4.20 19.29 -1.37
C GLY A 373 5.58 19.43 -2.01
N ARG A 374 6.01 20.67 -2.25
CA ARG A 374 7.36 20.94 -2.76
C ARG A 374 8.38 20.82 -1.64
N LEU A 375 9.55 20.26 -1.92
CA LEU A 375 10.73 20.39 -1.07
C LEU A 375 11.91 20.81 -1.94
N ASP A 376 12.33 22.06 -1.78
CA ASP A 376 13.59 22.56 -2.31
C ASP A 376 14.75 22.18 -1.39
N HIS A 377 15.81 21.61 -2.00
CA HIS A 377 16.97 21.02 -1.34
C HIS A 377 18.21 21.93 -1.33
N ASP A 378 18.24 23.02 -2.12
CA ASP A 378 19.39 23.93 -2.20
C ASP A 378 19.10 25.38 -1.77
N GLY A 379 17.87 25.61 -1.30
CA GLY A 379 17.52 26.67 -0.38
C GLY A 379 17.18 28.01 -1.05
N ALA A 380 18.19 28.83 -1.32
CA ALA A 380 17.92 30.13 -1.96
C ALA A 380 17.90 30.04 -3.49
N ALA A 381 18.55 29.02 -4.05
CA ALA A 381 18.55 28.76 -5.48
C ALA A 381 17.18 28.22 -5.93
N GLY A 382 16.60 27.27 -5.16
CA GLY A 382 15.25 26.81 -5.43
C GLY A 382 15.16 25.78 -6.55
N ASP A 383 16.30 25.24 -6.97
CA ASP A 383 16.43 24.51 -8.22
C ASP A 383 16.68 23.01 -7.99
N LEU A 384 17.17 22.57 -6.82
CA LEU A 384 17.41 21.16 -6.53
C LEU A 384 16.17 20.50 -5.90
N LEU A 385 15.60 19.50 -6.60
CA LEU A 385 14.33 18.87 -6.23
C LEU A 385 14.43 17.34 -6.21
N TRP A 386 13.49 16.68 -5.51
CA TRP A 386 13.31 15.24 -5.60
C TRP A 386 12.35 14.86 -6.74
N HIS A 387 12.91 14.37 -7.85
CA HIS A 387 12.15 14.10 -9.06
C HIS A 387 11.36 12.78 -9.06
N ASP A 388 11.56 11.94 -8.04
CA ASP A 388 10.73 10.75 -7.85
C ASP A 388 9.34 11.11 -7.25
N ALA A 389 9.26 12.21 -6.48
CA ALA A 389 8.02 12.76 -5.94
C ALA A 389 7.31 13.71 -6.94
N TRP A 390 6.21 14.36 -6.52
CA TRP A 390 5.45 15.28 -7.38
C TRP A 390 6.24 16.52 -7.82
N ASP A 391 7.38 16.82 -7.18
CA ASP A 391 8.31 17.86 -7.63
C ASP A 391 8.93 17.58 -8.99
N GLY A 392 9.13 16.32 -9.38
CA GLY A 392 9.55 15.96 -10.74
C GLY A 392 8.46 16.14 -11.81
N PHE A 393 7.22 16.42 -11.38
CA PHE A 393 6.03 16.47 -12.25
C PHE A 393 5.20 17.75 -12.01
N PRO A 394 5.80 18.96 -12.05
CA PRO A 394 5.11 20.19 -11.66
C PRO A 394 3.89 20.48 -12.52
N ALA A 395 3.90 20.15 -13.81
CA ALA A 395 2.71 20.27 -14.67
C ALA A 395 1.54 19.37 -14.19
N ALA A 396 1.84 18.14 -13.75
CA ALA A 396 0.83 17.22 -13.23
C ALA A 396 0.30 17.68 -11.86
N ARG A 397 1.19 18.15 -10.99
CA ARG A 397 0.82 18.73 -9.69
C ARG A 397 -0.12 19.92 -9.86
N GLN A 398 0.19 20.82 -10.79
CA GLN A 398 -0.67 21.97 -11.08
C GLN A 398 -2.07 21.54 -11.56
N ARG A 399 -2.17 20.50 -12.41
CA ARG A 399 -3.48 19.97 -12.83
C ARG A 399 -4.28 19.39 -11.67
N LEU A 400 -3.64 18.71 -10.71
CA LEU A 400 -4.28 18.21 -9.49
C LEU A 400 -4.82 19.37 -8.63
N ILE A 401 -3.99 20.39 -8.37
CA ILE A 401 -4.36 21.60 -7.61
C ILE A 401 -5.56 22.30 -8.27
N GLU A 402 -5.52 22.48 -9.59
CA GLU A 402 -6.62 23.06 -10.34
C GLU A 402 -7.88 22.20 -10.31
N ALA A 403 -7.74 20.86 -10.29
CA ALA A 403 -8.89 19.97 -10.21
C ALA A 403 -9.64 20.13 -8.88
N TRP A 404 -8.94 20.25 -7.74
CA TRP A 404 -9.59 20.53 -6.45
C TRP A 404 -10.36 21.84 -6.47
N ARG A 405 -9.73 22.90 -7.01
CA ARG A 405 -10.36 24.22 -7.11
C ARG A 405 -11.58 24.23 -8.03
N ARG A 406 -11.46 23.64 -9.23
CA ARG A 406 -12.56 23.58 -10.21
C ARG A 406 -13.73 22.73 -9.73
N ALA A 407 -13.47 21.76 -8.86
CA ALA A 407 -14.51 20.94 -8.23
C ALA A 407 -15.11 21.59 -6.98
N ASP A 408 -14.60 22.75 -6.52
CA ASP A 408 -14.95 23.38 -5.24
C ASP A 408 -14.88 22.37 -4.09
N THR A 409 -13.77 21.62 -4.06
CA THR A 409 -13.58 20.53 -3.10
C THR A 409 -13.45 21.13 -1.70
N ARG A 410 -14.40 20.82 -0.81
CA ARG A 410 -14.55 21.52 0.48
C ARG A 410 -13.33 21.35 1.39
N ASN A 411 -12.91 20.10 1.62
CA ASN A 411 -11.79 19.80 2.51
C ASN A 411 -10.85 18.74 1.88
N PRO A 412 -9.95 19.16 0.96
CA PRO A 412 -8.96 18.26 0.40
C PRO A 412 -7.85 17.99 1.41
N VAL A 413 -7.66 16.72 1.75
CA VAL A 413 -6.54 16.25 2.59
C VAL A 413 -5.74 15.23 1.79
N VAL A 414 -4.41 15.31 1.85
CA VAL A 414 -3.50 14.36 1.22
C VAL A 414 -2.78 13.59 2.31
N VAL A 415 -2.67 12.26 2.16
CA VAL A 415 -1.84 11.41 3.01
C VAL A 415 -0.84 10.65 2.14
N THR A 416 0.43 10.68 2.55
CA THR A 416 1.57 10.17 1.75
C THR A 416 2.61 9.44 2.61
N GLY A 417 3.52 8.71 1.95
CA GLY A 417 4.63 7.96 2.56
C GLY A 417 5.98 8.33 1.91
N ASP A 418 6.74 7.31 1.47
CA ASP A 418 8.01 7.39 0.71
C ASP A 418 9.20 7.99 1.47
N TRP A 419 9.10 9.22 1.98
CA TRP A 419 10.21 10.02 2.50
C TRP A 419 10.88 9.52 3.80
N HIS A 420 10.39 8.44 4.40
CA HIS A 420 10.79 7.93 5.73
C HIS A 420 10.79 9.00 6.84
N SER A 421 10.03 10.08 6.64
CA SER A 421 10.03 11.31 7.41
C SER A 421 8.60 11.81 7.58
N SER A 422 8.32 12.59 8.62
CA SER A 422 7.02 13.22 8.80
C SER A 422 7.03 14.67 8.33
N PHE A 423 6.05 15.04 7.51
CA PHE A 423 5.82 16.43 7.11
C PHE A 423 4.35 16.81 7.31
N VAL A 424 4.13 18.10 7.55
CA VAL A 424 2.81 18.72 7.44
C VAL A 424 2.92 19.90 6.49
N ASN A 425 2.26 19.81 5.34
CA ASN A 425 2.37 20.82 4.29
C ASN A 425 1.04 21.52 4.04
N ASP A 426 1.11 22.82 3.85
CA ASP A 426 0.06 23.57 3.18
C ASP A 426 0.28 23.46 1.67
N ILE A 427 -0.68 22.92 0.94
CA ILE A 427 -0.62 22.89 -0.52
C ILE A 427 -1.22 24.19 -1.03
N HIS A 428 -0.39 25.07 -1.57
CA HIS A 428 -0.81 26.34 -2.12
C HIS A 428 -1.30 26.22 -3.56
N GLU A 429 -2.15 27.17 -4.01
CA GLU A 429 -2.57 27.26 -5.41
C GLU A 429 -1.38 27.36 -6.39
N ASN A 430 -0.29 27.98 -5.95
CA ASN A 430 0.94 28.08 -6.73
C ASN A 430 2.15 28.17 -5.79
N PHE A 431 3.01 27.15 -5.81
CA PHE A 431 4.23 27.08 -4.99
C PHE A 431 5.29 28.13 -5.38
N ASP A 432 5.29 28.63 -6.62
CA ASP A 432 6.20 29.68 -7.09
C ASP A 432 5.73 31.09 -6.67
N LYS A 433 4.52 31.20 -6.10
CA LYS A 433 3.93 32.47 -5.66
C LYS A 433 3.57 32.38 -4.17
N PRO A 434 4.49 32.78 -3.28
CA PRO A 434 4.23 32.83 -1.84
C PRO A 434 2.96 33.62 -1.52
N GLY A 435 2.19 33.15 -0.54
CA GLY A 435 0.98 33.82 -0.07
C GLY A 435 -0.27 33.58 -0.92
N THR A 436 -0.20 32.74 -1.96
CA THR A 436 -1.42 32.25 -2.62
C THR A 436 -2.27 31.41 -1.65
N PRO A 437 -3.60 31.29 -1.87
CA PRO A 437 -4.45 30.52 -0.96
C PRO A 437 -4.01 29.06 -0.80
N VAL A 438 -4.19 28.51 0.40
CA VAL A 438 -4.05 27.08 0.67
C VAL A 438 -5.26 26.36 0.09
N VAL A 439 -5.03 25.33 -0.72
CA VAL A 439 -6.07 24.53 -1.39
C VAL A 439 -6.27 23.16 -0.76
N ALA A 440 -5.23 22.61 -0.11
CA ALA A 440 -5.26 21.31 0.53
C ALA A 440 -4.26 21.27 1.69
N THR A 441 -4.44 20.31 2.60
CA THR A 441 -3.45 19.99 3.64
C THR A 441 -2.88 18.61 3.36
N GLU A 442 -1.57 18.47 3.46
CA GLU A 442 -0.89 17.18 3.32
C GLU A 442 -0.24 16.75 4.64
N PHE A 443 -0.41 15.47 4.96
CA PHE A 443 0.29 14.77 6.02
C PHE A 443 1.15 13.66 5.41
N VAL A 444 2.47 13.85 5.44
CA VAL A 444 3.43 12.81 5.04
C VAL A 444 3.75 11.98 6.28
N GLY A 445 3.54 10.67 6.19
CA GLY A 445 3.83 9.72 7.24
C GLY A 445 5.28 9.27 7.18
N THR A 446 5.88 9.10 8.36
CA THR A 446 7.19 8.44 8.46
C THR A 446 7.12 6.95 8.08
N SER A 447 8.28 6.31 7.98
CA SER A 447 8.42 4.88 7.81
C SER A 447 8.08 4.08 9.06
N LEU A 448 7.54 2.88 8.85
CA LEU A 448 7.39 1.88 9.90
C LEU A 448 8.75 1.44 10.44
N THR A 449 9.73 1.18 9.54
CA THR A 449 11.09 0.75 9.93
C THR A 449 12.20 1.22 9.03
N SER A 450 11.95 1.58 7.77
CA SER A 450 13.01 1.96 6.82
C SER A 450 13.88 3.10 7.36
N ASN A 451 15.19 3.03 7.09
CA ASN A 451 16.27 3.81 7.72
C ASN A 451 16.60 3.49 9.19
N GLY A 452 15.85 2.57 9.83
CA GLY A 452 16.13 2.11 11.19
C GLY A 452 16.07 3.23 12.23
N ASP A 453 16.98 3.15 13.21
CA ASP A 453 17.17 4.16 14.26
C ASP A 453 18.18 5.27 13.86
N GLY A 454 18.56 5.34 12.58
CA GLY A 454 19.52 6.34 12.10
C GLY A 454 18.93 7.75 11.98
N GLU A 455 19.80 8.76 12.11
CA GLU A 455 19.51 10.16 11.77
C GLU A 455 20.02 10.43 10.34
N VAL A 456 19.15 10.24 9.35
CA VAL A 456 19.49 10.34 7.92
C VAL A 456 19.02 11.66 7.36
N TYR A 457 17.74 11.98 7.55
CA TYR A 457 17.09 13.06 6.82
C TYR A 457 16.96 14.35 7.63
N GLY A 458 16.90 14.27 8.96
CA GLY A 458 16.90 15.45 9.82
C GLY A 458 18.13 16.33 9.61
N PRO A 459 19.35 15.79 9.65
CA PRO A 459 20.57 16.58 9.40
C PRO A 459 20.67 17.10 7.98
N TYR A 460 20.16 16.35 6.99
CA TYR A 460 20.31 16.68 5.57
C TYR A 460 19.27 17.72 5.11
N TYR A 461 17.98 17.48 5.32
CA TYR A 461 16.90 18.37 4.85
C TYR A 461 16.47 19.40 5.89
N GLY A 462 16.71 19.16 7.19
CA GLY A 462 16.34 20.08 8.26
C GLY A 462 16.81 21.54 8.04
N PRO A 463 18.06 21.77 7.59
CA PRO A 463 18.54 23.11 7.25
C PRO A 463 17.78 23.81 6.11
N MET A 464 17.14 23.04 5.22
CA MET A 464 16.43 23.55 4.03
C MET A 464 14.96 23.90 4.29
N ILE A 465 14.35 23.38 5.36
CA ILE A 465 12.92 23.60 5.68
C ILE A 465 12.55 25.09 5.75
N LYS A 466 13.45 25.95 6.23
CA LYS A 466 13.20 27.40 6.33
C LYS A 466 12.99 28.10 4.97
N TYR A 467 13.46 27.50 3.87
CA TYR A 467 13.25 28.00 2.51
C TYR A 467 11.94 27.51 1.88
N ASN A 468 11.25 26.59 2.58
CA ASN A 468 10.00 25.98 2.16
C ASN A 468 8.87 26.38 3.12
N PRO A 469 8.40 27.64 3.11
CA PRO A 469 7.52 28.20 4.15
C PRO A 469 6.12 27.57 4.22
N HIS A 470 5.74 26.78 3.22
CA HIS A 470 4.52 25.98 3.21
C HIS A 470 4.64 24.71 4.06
N ILE A 471 5.86 24.26 4.37
CA ILE A 471 6.11 23.15 5.31
C ILE A 471 5.94 23.69 6.73
N LYS A 472 4.87 23.25 7.40
CA LYS A 472 4.51 23.68 8.77
C LYS A 472 5.16 22.83 9.85
N PHE A 473 5.60 21.64 9.49
CA PHE A 473 6.27 20.72 10.39
C PHE A 473 7.15 19.75 9.60
N PHE A 474 8.30 19.40 10.17
CA PHE A 474 9.20 18.39 9.65
C PHE A 474 9.84 17.60 10.81
N ASP A 475 9.90 16.28 10.64
CA ASP A 475 10.72 15.37 11.43
C ASP A 475 11.33 14.32 10.50
N GLY A 476 12.65 14.25 10.41
CA GLY A 476 13.33 13.36 9.45
C GLY A 476 13.51 11.92 9.91
N ASP A 477 13.49 11.66 11.22
CA ASP A 477 14.25 10.53 11.77
C ASP A 477 13.50 9.67 12.80
N ARG A 478 12.23 9.94 13.12
CA ARG A 478 11.44 9.05 13.99
C ARG A 478 10.62 8.06 13.18
N ARG A 479 10.49 6.83 13.66
CA ARG A 479 9.70 5.75 13.04
C ARG A 479 8.34 5.59 13.71
N GLY A 480 7.34 5.14 12.97
CA GLY A 480 5.98 5.02 13.49
C GLY A 480 4.90 4.87 12.43
N TYR A 481 3.71 5.35 12.77
CA TYR A 481 2.56 5.46 11.87
C TYR A 481 1.76 6.72 12.21
N VAL A 482 0.78 7.05 11.39
CA VAL A 482 -0.08 8.21 11.61
C VAL A 482 -1.50 7.75 11.89
N ARG A 483 -2.10 8.27 12.97
CA ARG A 483 -3.50 8.00 13.34
C ARG A 483 -4.34 9.23 13.05
N CYS A 484 -5.46 9.03 12.40
CA CYS A 484 -6.42 10.08 12.07
C CYS A 484 -7.76 9.82 12.74
N SER A 485 -8.29 10.84 13.43
CA SER A 485 -9.64 10.87 13.95
C SER A 485 -10.41 11.95 13.21
N VAL A 486 -11.36 11.53 12.39
CA VAL A 486 -12.11 12.40 11.48
C VAL A 486 -13.52 12.55 12.02
N SER A 487 -13.96 13.79 12.20
CA SER A 487 -15.33 14.16 12.50
C SER A 487 -15.85 15.10 11.40
N ARG A 488 -17.08 15.62 11.53
CA ARG A 488 -17.56 16.59 10.55
C ARG A 488 -16.88 17.95 10.64
N ASP A 489 -16.47 18.32 11.85
CA ASP A 489 -15.96 19.65 12.16
C ASP A 489 -14.42 19.69 12.14
N GLU A 490 -13.79 18.53 12.29
CA GLU A 490 -12.34 18.41 12.50
C GLU A 490 -11.76 17.14 11.86
N PHE A 491 -10.61 17.28 11.22
CA PHE A 491 -9.71 16.19 10.85
C PHE A 491 -8.46 16.26 11.75
N ARG A 492 -8.41 15.39 12.76
CA ARG A 492 -7.28 15.31 13.68
C ARG A 492 -6.27 14.26 13.20
N THR A 493 -4.99 14.62 13.24
CA THR A 493 -3.87 13.76 12.84
C THR A 493 -2.85 13.70 13.98
N ASP A 494 -2.61 12.50 14.52
CA ASP A 494 -1.62 12.24 15.55
C ASP A 494 -0.44 11.45 14.96
N LEU A 495 0.78 11.96 15.13
CA LEU A 495 2.01 11.25 14.75
C LEU A 495 2.39 10.26 15.86
N ARG A 496 2.18 8.96 15.62
CA ARG A 496 2.35 7.87 16.59
C ARG A 496 3.71 7.21 16.38
N MET A 497 4.68 7.62 17.19
CA MET A 497 6.07 7.16 17.06
C MET A 497 6.39 6.04 18.03
N VAL A 498 7.38 5.23 17.67
CA VAL A 498 8.05 4.30 18.59
C VAL A 498 9.40 4.85 19.00
N THR A 499 9.89 4.47 20.18
CA THR A 499 11.18 4.98 20.67
C THR A 499 12.39 4.40 19.95
N THR A 500 12.23 3.23 19.31
CA THR A 500 13.27 2.53 18.55
C THR A 500 12.61 1.41 17.74
N VAL A 501 13.19 1.06 16.60
CA VAL A 501 12.82 -0.13 15.82
C VAL A 501 13.81 -1.29 16.01
N SER A 502 14.92 -1.09 16.73
CA SER A 502 15.86 -2.16 17.09
C SER A 502 15.32 -3.15 18.14
N ARG A 503 14.17 -2.86 18.76
CA ARG A 503 13.52 -3.74 19.74
C ARG A 503 12.04 -3.94 19.40
N SER A 504 11.58 -5.19 19.50
CA SER A 504 10.19 -5.57 19.22
C SER A 504 9.17 -5.06 20.26
N ASP A 505 9.63 -4.70 21.46
CA ASP A 505 8.78 -4.24 22.57
C ASP A 505 8.86 -2.72 22.82
N ALA A 506 9.45 -1.97 21.89
CA ALA A 506 9.62 -0.53 22.01
C ALA A 506 8.27 0.19 22.28
N PRO A 507 8.18 1.09 23.27
CA PRO A 507 6.94 1.80 23.58
C PRO A 507 6.55 2.83 22.50
N LYS A 508 5.25 3.09 22.37
CA LYS A 508 4.67 4.16 21.54
C LYS A 508 4.44 5.45 22.31
N TYR A 509 4.45 6.58 21.61
CA TYR A 509 4.02 7.88 22.11
C TYR A 509 3.43 8.75 20.98
N THR A 510 2.57 9.73 21.32
CA THR A 510 2.22 10.80 20.36
C THR A 510 3.33 11.83 20.35
N TYR A 511 3.96 12.04 19.21
CA TYR A 511 5.02 13.04 19.06
C TYR A 511 4.47 14.45 18.80
N ALA A 512 3.46 14.55 17.92
CA ALA A 512 2.75 15.79 17.64
C ALA A 512 1.32 15.47 17.21
N SER A 513 0.42 16.42 17.40
CA SER A 513 -0.96 16.36 16.92
C SER A 513 -1.26 17.60 16.08
N PHE A 514 -2.09 17.43 15.06
CA PHE A 514 -2.51 18.48 14.15
C PHE A 514 -4.00 18.39 13.89
N VAL A 515 -4.60 19.52 13.58
CA VAL A 515 -6.02 19.65 13.28
C VAL A 515 -6.19 20.46 12.00
N VAL A 516 -7.05 19.96 11.10
CA VAL A 516 -7.66 20.74 10.02
C VAL A 516 -9.13 20.94 10.39
N GLU A 517 -9.58 22.20 10.42
CA GLU A 517 -10.98 22.55 10.70
C GLU A 517 -11.81 22.49 9.42
N ASP A 518 -13.10 22.17 9.53
CA ASP A 518 -14.02 22.18 8.39
C ASP A 518 -14.03 23.53 7.65
N GLY A 519 -13.84 23.47 6.33
CA GLY A 519 -13.83 24.61 5.43
C GLY A 519 -12.57 25.47 5.53
N ARG A 520 -11.53 25.01 6.25
CA ARG A 520 -10.29 25.75 6.46
C ARG A 520 -9.08 24.85 6.17
N PRO A 521 -8.64 24.78 4.90
CA PRO A 521 -7.39 24.14 4.55
C PRO A 521 -6.22 24.77 5.31
N GLY A 522 -5.33 23.93 5.80
CA GLY A 522 -4.17 24.29 6.62
C GLY A 522 -4.23 23.62 7.99
N ALA A 523 -3.15 22.95 8.39
CA ALA A 523 -3.09 22.27 9.67
C ALA A 523 -2.56 23.18 10.79
N VAL A 524 -3.23 23.13 11.94
CA VAL A 524 -2.77 23.78 13.18
C VAL A 524 -2.28 22.71 14.15
N LYS A 525 -1.10 22.92 14.72
CA LYS A 525 -0.55 22.04 15.76
C LYS A 525 -1.30 22.24 17.09
N VAL A 526 -1.68 21.15 17.76
CA VAL A 526 -2.47 21.17 19.01
C VAL A 526 -1.84 20.35 20.14
#